data_AF-A0A7S2V4L4-F1
#
_entry.id   AF-A0A7S2V4L4-F1
#
_cell.length_a   1.000
_cell.length_b   1.000
_cell.length_c   1.000
_cell.angle_alpha   90.00
_cell.angle_beta   90.00
_cell.angle_gamma   90.00
#
_symmetry.space_group_name_H-M   'P 1'
#
loop_
_entity.id
_entity.type
_entity.pdbx_description
1 polymer ?
#
loop_
_entity_poly.entity_id
_entity_poly.type
_entity_poly.pdbx_seq_one_letter_code
_entity_poly.pdbx_strand_id
1 'polypeptide(L)'
;KSQPAWATLSQSDFNRKYLEFSQEEHGYCEGRQHLRNSRYRVASSATSVFFWQTAAACEKWPASDQACEDLGHAFRSGQTLQSTNKTQSNGGPTGSSTALSTHRGSRDGKKAHGGAKKIRKKLKRK
;
A
#
# COMPACT_ATOMS: atom_id res chain seq x y z
N LYS A 1 1.44 -23.94 -11.19
CA LYS A 1 1.73 -22.80 -12.10
C LYS A 1 1.75 -23.33 -13.53
N SER A 2 0.80 -22.92 -14.39
CA SER A 2 0.54 -23.54 -15.71
C SER A 2 0.74 -22.58 -16.89
N GLN A 3 1.41 -21.44 -16.69
CA GLN A 3 1.60 -20.47 -17.77
C GLN A 3 2.80 -20.88 -18.62
N PRO A 4 2.62 -21.08 -19.95
CA PRO A 4 3.70 -21.55 -20.84
C PRO A 4 4.96 -20.70 -20.76
N ALA A 5 4.79 -19.37 -20.73
CA ALA A 5 5.91 -18.44 -20.59
C ALA A 5 6.68 -18.69 -19.29
N TRP A 6 5.99 -18.81 -18.15
CA TRP A 6 6.65 -19.06 -16.86
C TRP A 6 7.48 -20.36 -16.90
N ALA A 7 6.94 -21.43 -17.49
CA ALA A 7 7.65 -22.70 -17.62
C ALA A 7 8.92 -22.56 -18.45
N THR A 8 8.82 -21.96 -19.65
CA THR A 8 9.99 -21.69 -20.52
C THR A 8 11.06 -20.88 -19.81
N LEU A 9 10.64 -19.86 -19.09
CA LEU A 9 11.51 -18.96 -18.34
C LEU A 9 12.23 -19.67 -17.18
N SER A 10 11.51 -20.54 -16.46
CA SER A 10 12.07 -21.32 -15.35
C SER A 10 13.08 -22.38 -15.80
N GLN A 11 12.89 -22.94 -16.99
CA GLN A 11 13.69 -24.03 -17.56
C GLN A 11 14.84 -23.55 -18.45
N SER A 12 15.04 -22.24 -18.59
CA SER A 12 16.13 -21.70 -19.40
C SER A 12 17.51 -22.05 -18.81
N ASP A 13 18.45 -22.48 -19.64
CA ASP A 13 19.85 -22.74 -19.24
C ASP A 13 20.59 -21.49 -18.72
N PHE A 14 20.05 -20.31 -19.00
CA PHE A 14 20.57 -19.04 -18.50
C PHE A 14 20.06 -18.71 -17.10
N ASN A 15 19.08 -19.44 -16.58
CA ASN A 15 18.50 -19.20 -15.27
C ASN A 15 19.46 -19.62 -14.15
N ARG A 16 20.07 -18.65 -13.49
CA ARG A 16 21.06 -18.89 -12.42
C ARG A 16 20.43 -18.96 -11.05
N LYS A 17 19.37 -18.20 -10.83
CA LYS A 17 18.67 -18.13 -9.55
C LYS A 17 17.20 -17.80 -9.78
N TYR A 18 16.37 -18.28 -8.87
CA TYR A 18 14.94 -18.02 -8.82
C TYR A 18 14.57 -17.58 -7.41
N LEU A 19 13.74 -16.54 -7.32
CA LEU A 19 13.10 -16.11 -6.08
C LEU A 19 11.59 -16.06 -6.28
N GLU A 20 10.87 -16.43 -5.24
CA GLU A 20 9.43 -16.27 -5.14
C GLU A 20 9.10 -15.38 -3.96
N PHE A 21 8.35 -14.32 -4.24
CA PHE A 21 7.74 -13.48 -3.22
C PHE A 21 6.28 -13.85 -3.12
N SER A 22 5.84 -14.32 -1.95
CA SER A 22 4.45 -14.67 -1.75
C SER A 22 3.57 -13.42 -1.84
N GLN A 23 2.28 -13.65 -2.00
CA GLN A 23 1.29 -12.59 -1.81
C GLN A 23 1.50 -11.94 -0.44
N GLU A 24 1.25 -10.63 -0.33
CA GLU A 24 1.41 -9.83 0.90
C GLU A 24 2.84 -9.63 1.42
N GLU A 25 3.84 -10.37 0.92
CA GLU A 25 5.24 -10.18 1.28
C GLU A 25 5.93 -9.06 0.49
N HIS A 26 5.24 -8.48 -0.51
CA HIS A 26 5.77 -7.43 -1.35
C HIS A 26 4.69 -6.48 -1.88
N GLY A 27 5.13 -5.35 -2.43
CA GLY A 27 4.25 -4.34 -3.02
C GLY A 27 4.69 -3.90 -4.42
N TYR A 28 3.84 -3.10 -5.06
CA TYR A 28 4.09 -2.51 -6.38
C TYR A 28 3.63 -1.05 -6.42
N CYS A 29 4.20 -0.29 -7.36
CA CYS A 29 3.76 1.08 -7.62
C CYS A 29 2.50 1.09 -8.50
N GLU A 30 1.51 1.90 -8.17
CA GLU A 30 0.32 2.05 -9.01
C GLU A 30 0.66 2.72 -10.36
N GLY A 31 0.09 2.22 -11.46
CA GLY A 31 0.27 2.85 -12.78
C GLY A 31 -0.25 4.31 -12.86
N ARG A 32 -1.23 4.67 -12.03
CA ARG A 32 -1.77 6.04 -11.93
C ARG A 32 -1.16 6.86 -10.77
N GLN A 33 0.04 6.49 -10.30
CA GLN A 33 0.72 7.19 -9.20
C GLN A 33 0.88 8.70 -9.40
N HIS A 34 0.94 9.18 -10.65
CA HIS A 34 1.04 10.61 -10.96
C HIS A 34 -0.22 11.42 -10.60
N LEU A 35 -1.36 10.77 -10.38
CA LEU A 35 -2.64 11.40 -10.00
C LEU A 35 -3.04 11.12 -8.55
N ARG A 36 -2.30 10.26 -7.85
CA ARG A 36 -2.70 9.74 -6.53
C ARG A 36 -1.67 10.08 -5.48
N ASN A 37 -2.15 10.32 -4.28
CA ASN A 37 -1.30 10.62 -3.15
C ASN A 37 -0.58 9.37 -2.61
N SER A 38 -1.22 8.19 -2.71
CA SER A 38 -0.57 6.90 -2.44
C SER A 38 0.05 6.36 -3.71
N ARG A 39 1.34 6.02 -3.66
CA ARG A 39 2.09 5.48 -4.80
C ARG A 39 2.17 3.95 -4.81
N TYR A 40 2.07 3.32 -3.65
CA TYR A 40 2.34 1.88 -3.49
C TYR A 40 1.10 1.12 -3.01
N ARG A 41 1.03 -0.16 -3.38
CA ARG A 41 0.03 -1.13 -2.93
C ARG A 41 0.69 -2.47 -2.62
N VAL A 42 0.11 -3.22 -1.70
CA VAL A 42 0.47 -4.62 -1.46
C VAL A 42 0.04 -5.47 -2.66
N ALA A 43 0.90 -6.39 -3.09
CA ALA A 43 0.64 -7.28 -4.21
C ALA A 43 -0.43 -8.32 -3.86
N SER A 44 -1.37 -8.52 -4.78
CA SER A 44 -2.47 -9.48 -4.64
C SER A 44 -2.14 -10.87 -5.19
N SER A 45 -0.90 -11.11 -5.60
CA SER A 45 -0.45 -12.36 -6.20
C SER A 45 1.04 -12.55 -5.93
N ALA A 46 1.50 -13.79 -5.95
CA ALA A 46 2.93 -14.08 -5.83
C ALA A 46 3.69 -13.56 -7.06
N THR A 47 4.91 -13.09 -6.84
CA THR A 47 5.83 -12.62 -7.88
C THR A 47 7.01 -13.58 -7.99
N SER A 48 7.28 -14.02 -9.22
CA SER A 48 8.46 -14.80 -9.57
C SER A 48 9.54 -13.89 -10.15
N VAL A 49 10.74 -13.96 -9.60
CA VAL A 49 11.93 -13.24 -10.10
C VAL A 49 12.96 -14.26 -10.55
N PHE A 50 13.44 -14.11 -11.78
CA PHE A 50 14.43 -14.97 -12.40
C PHE A 50 15.68 -14.16 -12.74
N PHE A 51 16.85 -14.78 -12.59
CA PHE A 51 18.14 -14.18 -12.92
C PHE A 51 18.72 -14.87 -14.15
N TRP A 52 18.42 -14.36 -15.35
CA TRP A 52 19.01 -14.87 -16.60
C TRP A 52 20.32 -14.18 -16.91
N GLN A 53 21.40 -14.94 -16.90
CA GLN A 53 22.75 -14.41 -17.04
C GLN A 53 23.62 -15.30 -17.93
N THR A 54 24.31 -14.66 -18.87
CA THR A 54 25.45 -15.25 -19.59
C THR A 54 26.64 -15.42 -18.64
N ALA A 55 27.66 -16.19 -19.03
CA ALA A 55 28.86 -16.40 -18.22
C ALA A 55 29.52 -15.07 -17.78
N ALA A 56 29.68 -14.12 -18.71
CA ALA A 56 30.25 -12.80 -18.41
C ALA A 56 29.39 -11.98 -17.42
N ALA A 57 28.06 -12.13 -17.48
CA ALA A 57 27.16 -11.45 -16.53
C ALA A 57 27.22 -12.09 -15.14
N CYS A 58 27.37 -13.42 -15.04
CA CYS A 58 27.57 -14.09 -13.76
C CYS A 58 28.86 -13.65 -13.07
N GLU A 59 29.93 -13.44 -13.83
CA GLU A 59 31.22 -12.97 -13.28
C GLU A 59 31.12 -11.52 -12.80
N LYS A 60 30.45 -10.66 -13.57
CA LYS A 60 30.33 -9.23 -13.24
C LYS A 60 29.30 -8.92 -12.16
N TRP A 61 28.17 -9.63 -12.17
CA TRP A 61 27.04 -9.42 -11.27
C TRP A 61 26.48 -10.76 -10.77
N PRO A 62 27.24 -11.48 -9.93
CA PRO A 62 26.80 -12.78 -9.44
C PRO A 62 25.49 -12.63 -8.66
N ALA A 63 24.51 -13.47 -8.98
CA ALA A 63 23.31 -13.66 -8.18
C ALA A 63 23.63 -14.48 -6.91
N SER A 64 24.53 -13.95 -6.07
CA SER A 64 24.96 -14.58 -4.83
C SER A 64 23.79 -14.70 -3.84
N ASP A 65 23.90 -15.62 -2.89
CA ASP A 65 22.88 -15.81 -1.87
C ASP A 65 22.66 -14.53 -1.05
N GLN A 66 23.74 -13.83 -0.67
CA GLN A 66 23.65 -12.55 0.03
C GLN A 66 22.89 -11.50 -0.80
N ALA A 67 23.19 -11.35 -2.09
CA ALA A 67 22.49 -10.39 -2.94
C ALA A 67 21.00 -10.75 -3.08
N CYS A 68 20.66 -12.04 -3.09
CA CYS A 68 19.29 -12.52 -3.13
C CYS A 68 18.55 -12.26 -1.81
N GLU A 69 19.21 -12.45 -0.66
CA GLU A 69 18.67 -12.11 0.66
C GLU A 69 18.43 -10.60 0.78
N ASP A 70 19.41 -9.78 0.41
CA ASP A 70 19.30 -8.32 0.41
C ASP A 70 18.14 -7.86 -0.48
N LEU A 71 18.02 -8.45 -1.68
CA LEU A 71 16.88 -8.20 -2.56
C LEU A 71 15.57 -8.62 -1.90
N GLY A 72 15.52 -9.77 -1.24
CA GLY A 72 14.33 -10.23 -0.54
C GLY A 72 13.90 -9.30 0.58
N HIS A 73 14.86 -8.74 1.34
CA HIS A 73 14.59 -7.69 2.31
C HIS A 73 14.07 -6.41 1.67
N ALA A 74 14.61 -6.01 0.51
CA ALA A 74 14.15 -4.82 -0.22
C ALA A 74 12.74 -4.97 -0.80
N PHE A 75 12.32 -6.20 -1.13
CA PHE A 75 10.96 -6.48 -1.61
C PHE A 75 9.90 -6.39 -0.50
N ARG A 76 10.28 -6.56 0.78
CA ARG A 76 9.33 -6.48 1.91
C ARG A 76 8.70 -5.10 1.95
N SER A 77 7.38 -5.04 1.72
CA SER A 77 6.67 -3.77 1.80
C SER A 77 6.62 -3.31 3.26
N GLY A 78 7.24 -2.18 3.58
CA GLY A 78 7.05 -1.49 4.86
C GLY A 78 5.65 -0.90 5.05
N GLN A 79 4.76 -1.07 4.06
CA GLN A 79 3.38 -0.66 4.17
C GLN A 79 2.65 -1.66 5.04
N THR A 80 2.39 -1.26 6.30
CA THR A 80 1.41 -1.93 7.15
C THR A 80 0.14 -2.15 6.34
N LEU A 81 -0.45 -3.34 6.40
CA LEU A 81 -1.79 -3.64 5.89
C LEU A 81 -2.79 -2.70 6.56
N GLN A 82 -2.83 -1.43 6.16
CA GLN A 82 -3.93 -0.55 6.49
C GLN A 82 -5.07 -1.02 5.60
N SER A 83 -5.81 -1.99 6.14
CA SER A 83 -7.04 -2.54 5.61
C SER A 83 -7.81 -1.44 4.91
N THR A 84 -7.88 -1.50 3.60
CA THR A 84 -8.72 -0.63 2.77
C THR A 84 -10.19 -1.01 2.97
N ASN A 85 -10.69 -0.92 4.19
CA ASN A 85 -12.12 -0.88 4.50
C ASN A 85 -12.50 0.55 4.90
N LYS A 86 -12.25 1.49 3.99
CA LYS A 86 -13.00 2.75 3.95
C LYS A 86 -14.05 2.61 2.86
N THR A 87 -15.09 1.84 3.17
CA THR A 87 -16.36 1.90 2.45
C THR A 87 -16.88 3.32 2.56
N GLN A 88 -16.71 4.11 1.50
CA GLN A 88 -17.48 5.32 1.29
C GLN A 88 -18.91 4.89 0.92
N SER A 89 -19.75 4.61 1.92
CA SER A 89 -21.20 4.56 1.73
C SER A 89 -21.81 5.78 2.41
N ASN A 90 -22.25 6.74 1.58
CA ASN A 90 -23.23 7.76 1.94
C ASN A 90 -24.54 7.07 2.34
N GLY A 91 -25.08 7.37 3.53
CA GLY A 91 -26.44 6.95 3.91
C GLY A 91 -26.83 7.30 5.35
N GLY A 92 -27.54 8.43 5.50
CA GLY A 92 -28.65 8.76 6.43
C GLY A 92 -28.70 8.30 7.90
N PRO A 93 -29.21 9.15 8.83
CA PRO A 93 -29.34 8.82 10.25
C PRO A 93 -30.65 8.09 10.56
N THR A 94 -30.59 7.02 11.37
CA THR A 94 -31.74 6.46 12.08
C THR A 94 -31.32 6.11 13.49
N GLY A 95 -31.89 6.81 14.47
CA GLY A 95 -31.57 6.62 15.88
C GLY A 95 -32.24 5.38 16.49
N SER A 96 -31.62 4.86 17.54
CA SER A 96 -32.32 4.36 18.72
C SER A 96 -31.39 4.41 19.93
N SER A 97 -31.96 4.87 21.03
CA SER A 97 -31.37 5.13 22.34
C SER A 97 -31.08 3.86 23.13
N THR A 98 -29.98 3.82 23.88
CA THR A 98 -29.96 3.27 25.26
C THR A 98 -28.83 3.92 26.05
N ALA A 99 -29.17 4.38 27.25
CA ALA A 99 -28.37 5.16 28.17
C ALA A 99 -27.32 4.33 28.93
N LEU A 100 -26.19 4.96 29.29
CA LEU A 100 -25.46 4.61 30.50
C LEU A 100 -24.83 5.87 31.15
N SER A 101 -25.39 6.22 32.29
CA SER A 101 -24.87 7.14 33.32
C SER A 101 -23.61 6.52 33.96
N THR A 102 -22.55 7.20 34.42
CA THR A 102 -22.54 8.12 35.57
C THR A 102 -21.14 8.75 35.77
N HIS A 103 -21.13 9.97 36.34
CA HIS A 103 -20.14 10.59 37.26
C HIS A 103 -18.75 11.11 36.80
N ARG A 104 -18.61 12.45 36.75
CA ARG A 104 -17.96 13.35 37.76
C ARG A 104 -17.25 14.54 37.10
N GLY A 105 -17.44 15.74 37.67
CA GLY A 105 -16.43 16.81 37.62
C GLY A 105 -16.89 18.16 37.06
N SER A 106 -17.62 18.91 37.87
CA SER A 106 -17.82 20.36 37.71
C SER A 106 -16.54 21.12 38.00
N ARG A 107 -16.17 22.10 37.16
CA ARG A 107 -15.47 23.34 37.56
C ARG A 107 -15.47 24.39 36.45
N ASP A 108 -16.01 25.55 36.81
CA ASP A 108 -16.10 26.80 36.08
C ASP A 108 -14.78 27.32 35.50
N GLY A 109 -14.87 27.95 34.32
CA GLY A 109 -13.80 28.74 33.71
C GLY A 109 -14.34 29.73 32.69
N LYS A 110 -14.42 31.02 33.08
CA LYS A 110 -14.91 32.15 32.27
C LYS A 110 -13.93 32.57 31.15
N LYS A 111 -14.53 32.86 29.99
CA LYS A 111 -14.23 33.86 28.93
C LYS A 111 -12.88 33.83 28.18
N ALA A 112 -12.98 33.77 26.84
CA ALA A 112 -12.27 34.68 25.95
C ALA A 112 -13.03 34.89 24.61
N HIS A 113 -12.94 36.12 24.12
CA HIS A 113 -13.52 36.71 22.92
C HIS A 113 -12.96 36.17 21.59
N GLY A 114 -13.68 36.41 20.49
CA GLY A 114 -13.05 36.73 19.19
C GLY A 114 -13.61 35.98 17.99
N GLY A 115 -14.58 36.59 17.29
CA GLY A 115 -15.17 36.03 16.08
C GLY A 115 -14.37 36.30 14.80
N ALA A 116 -14.62 35.47 13.78
CA ALA A 116 -14.57 35.86 12.37
C ALA A 116 -15.31 34.81 11.51
N LYS A 117 -16.60 35.03 11.24
CA LYS A 117 -17.34 34.27 10.22
C LYS A 117 -17.06 34.91 8.85
N LYS A 118 -16.25 34.23 8.01
CA LYS A 118 -16.01 34.64 6.62
C LYS A 118 -17.25 34.35 5.76
N ILE A 119 -17.75 35.41 5.15
CA ILE A 119 -18.90 35.47 4.24
C ILE A 119 -18.54 34.78 2.90
N ARG A 120 -19.30 33.75 2.48
CA ARG A 120 -19.25 33.22 1.11
C ARG A 120 -20.19 34.05 0.23
N LYS A 121 -19.64 34.91 -0.64
CA LYS A 121 -20.38 35.51 -1.75
C LYS A 121 -20.70 34.42 -2.78
N LYS A 122 -21.99 34.23 -3.07
CA LYS A 122 -22.48 33.45 -4.21
C LYS A 122 -22.25 34.25 -5.49
N LEU A 123 -21.45 33.71 -6.42
CA LEU A 123 -21.36 34.21 -7.78
C LEU A 123 -22.51 33.58 -8.60
N LYS A 124 -23.52 34.37 -8.96
CA LYS A 124 -24.54 33.98 -9.95
C LYS A 124 -23.94 34.17 -11.33
N ARG A 125 -23.92 33.10 -12.13
CA ARG A 125 -23.69 33.13 -13.57
C ARG A 125 -25.02 33.46 -14.25
N LYS A 126 -25.05 34.52 -15.05
CA LYS A 126 -25.86 34.65 -16.27
C LYS A 126 -25.10 35.59 -17.20
#